data_AF-A0A059J1Q1-F1
#
_entry.id   AF-A0A059J1Q1-F1
#
_cell.length_a   1.000
_cell.length_b   1.000
_cell.length_c   1.000
_cell.angle_alpha   90.00
_cell.angle_beta   90.00
_cell.angle_gamma   90.00
#
_symmetry.space_group_name_H-M   'P 1'
#
loop_
_entity.id
_entity.type
_entity.pdbx_description
1 polymer ?
#
loop_
_entity_poly.entity_id
_entity_poly.type
_entity_poly.pdbx_seq_one_letter_code
_entity_poly.pdbx_strand_id
1 'polypeptide(L)'
;MARSGEATEQDFPYSLTISIPLPTHRLASSALRALQVDLELSPLVKRTFRLTNPEPSSIITQQTEIQVNRTRQTATDDNVDASDESLTVLETEYRATTNRMLRVAVNAFMDSLGVVVGVMEELDVDVLGNELGKP
;
A
#
# COMPACT_ATOMS: atom_id res chain seq x y z
N MET A 1 -24.68 14.01 22.18
CA MET A 1 -24.50 12.64 21.66
C MET A 1 -24.64 12.69 20.14
N ALA A 2 -23.55 12.89 19.41
CA ALA A 2 -23.57 12.99 17.94
C ALA A 2 -23.33 11.60 17.33
N ARG A 3 -24.20 11.20 16.39
CA ARG A 3 -24.10 9.95 15.62
C ARG A 3 -22.84 9.97 14.75
N SER A 4 -21.92 9.06 15.00
CA SER A 4 -20.84 8.70 14.07
C SER A 4 -21.48 8.16 12.79
N GLY A 5 -21.38 8.89 11.69
CA GLY A 5 -21.86 8.44 10.39
C GLY A 5 -21.00 7.30 9.88
N GLU A 6 -21.58 6.12 9.69
CA GLU A 6 -21.02 5.09 8.82
C GLU A 6 -21.05 5.63 7.39
N ALA A 7 -19.95 6.29 6.98
CA ALA A 7 -19.79 6.70 5.59
C ALA A 7 -19.61 5.43 4.75
N THR A 8 -20.64 5.13 3.95
CA THR A 8 -20.75 3.95 3.11
C THR A 8 -19.68 3.95 2.02
N GLU A 9 -19.35 2.79 1.45
CA GLU A 9 -18.37 2.70 0.34
C GLU A 9 -18.79 3.56 -0.87
N GLN A 10 -20.10 3.81 -1.03
CA GLN A 10 -20.66 4.69 -2.06
C GLN A 10 -20.27 6.16 -1.88
N ASP A 11 -19.91 6.59 -0.67
CA ASP A 11 -19.49 7.97 -0.40
C ASP A 11 -18.08 8.27 -0.94
N PHE A 12 -17.30 7.23 -1.29
CA PHE A 12 -15.93 7.36 -1.81
C PHE A 12 -15.78 6.67 -3.17
N PRO A 13 -16.43 7.19 -4.23
CA PRO A 13 -16.53 6.52 -5.53
C PRO A 13 -15.22 6.51 -6.33
N TYR A 14 -14.22 7.31 -5.94
CA TYR A 14 -12.94 7.38 -6.64
C TYR A 14 -11.88 6.61 -5.87
N SER A 15 -11.18 5.67 -6.53
CA SER A 15 -10.11 4.88 -5.92
C SER A 15 -8.81 4.92 -6.73
N LEU A 16 -7.69 4.69 -6.04
CA LEU A 16 -6.38 4.49 -6.64
C LEU A 16 -5.57 3.53 -5.78
N THR A 17 -4.92 2.56 -6.40
CA THR A 17 -3.98 1.67 -5.72
C THR A 17 -2.58 1.95 -6.25
N ILE A 18 -1.63 2.09 -5.33
CA ILE A 18 -0.23 2.37 -5.63
C ILE A 18 0.59 1.21 -5.07
N SER A 19 1.33 0.54 -5.93
CA SER A 19 2.18 -0.61 -5.57
C SER A 19 3.64 -0.24 -5.79
N ILE A 20 4.42 -0.22 -4.71
CA ILE A 20 5.83 0.20 -4.73
C ILE A 20 6.68 -1.01 -4.31
N PRO A 21 7.42 -1.63 -5.25
CA PRO A 21 8.36 -2.69 -4.90
C PRO A 21 9.55 -2.08 -4.15
N LEU A 22 9.90 -2.68 -3.02
CA LEU A 22 11.08 -2.33 -2.23
C LEU A 22 12.08 -3.49 -2.25
N PRO A 23 13.40 -3.23 -2.14
CA PRO A 23 14.41 -4.28 -2.32
C PRO A 23 14.24 -5.47 -1.37
N THR A 24 13.91 -5.20 -0.10
CA THR A 24 13.79 -6.21 0.94
C THR A 24 12.50 -6.05 1.75
N HIS A 25 12.03 -7.14 2.36
CA HIS A 25 10.90 -7.09 3.28
C HIS A 25 11.14 -6.14 4.45
N ARG A 26 12.38 -6.07 4.97
CA ARG A 26 12.73 -5.15 6.05
C ARG A 26 12.48 -3.70 5.66
N LEU A 27 12.86 -3.30 4.44
CA LEU A 27 12.58 -1.96 3.92
C LEU A 27 11.08 -1.75 3.75
N ALA A 28 10.36 -2.73 3.20
CA ALA A 28 8.91 -2.67 3.04
C ALA A 28 8.15 -2.51 4.36
N SER A 29 8.45 -3.35 5.35
CA SER A 29 7.89 -3.30 6.69
C SER A 29 8.24 -2.00 7.43
N SER A 30 9.45 -1.49 7.24
CA SER A 30 9.86 -0.22 7.85
C SER A 30 9.14 0.96 7.22
N ALA A 31 8.97 0.96 5.89
CA ALA A 31 8.24 2.01 5.19
C ALA A 31 6.77 2.03 5.60
N LEU A 32 6.12 0.85 5.62
CA LEU A 32 4.74 0.70 6.06
C LEU A 32 4.54 1.25 7.48
N ARG A 33 5.40 0.86 8.43
CA ARG A 33 5.31 1.34 9.82
C ARG A 33 5.54 2.84 9.95
N ALA A 34 6.49 3.40 9.21
CA ALA A 34 6.74 4.85 9.23
C ALA A 34 5.54 5.63 8.68
N LEU A 35 4.97 5.19 7.55
CA LEU A 35 3.85 5.84 6.88
C LEU A 35 2.52 5.68 7.61
N GLN A 36 2.35 4.63 8.42
CA GLN A 36 1.14 4.39 9.23
C GLN A 36 0.96 5.40 10.37
N VAL A 37 2.04 6.00 10.86
CA VAL A 37 1.97 7.03 11.91
C VAL A 37 1.31 8.30 11.38
N ASP A 38 1.45 8.57 10.08
CA ASP A 38 0.77 9.68 9.41
C ASP A 38 -0.71 9.32 9.22
N LEU A 39 -1.58 10.07 9.88
CA LEU A 39 -3.02 9.97 9.67
C LEU A 39 -3.43 10.79 8.45
N GLU A 40 -4.41 10.28 7.71
CA GLU A 40 -5.11 11.07 6.71
C GLU A 40 -5.90 12.18 7.42
N LEU A 41 -5.55 13.44 7.13
CA LEU A 41 -6.13 14.61 7.82
C LEU A 41 -7.56 14.90 7.34
N SER A 42 -7.90 14.45 6.13
CA SER A 42 -9.21 14.71 5.53
C SER A 42 -10.17 13.55 5.75
N PRO A 43 -11.37 13.77 6.34
CA PRO A 43 -12.41 12.73 6.42
C PRO A 43 -12.98 12.36 5.04
N LEU A 44 -12.63 13.11 3.99
CA LEU A 44 -13.06 12.90 2.61
C LEU A 44 -12.13 11.94 1.85
N VAL A 45 -11.12 11.38 2.52
CA VAL A 45 -10.21 10.37 1.99
C VAL A 45 -10.09 9.22 2.99
N LYS A 46 -10.06 8.00 2.46
CA LYS A 46 -9.70 6.79 3.18
C LYS A 46 -8.41 6.25 2.56
N ARG A 47 -7.47 5.85 3.42
CA ARG A 47 -6.18 5.28 3.03
C ARG A 47 -5.93 4.00 3.81
N THR A 48 -5.48 2.96 3.12
CA THR A 48 -5.04 1.70 3.75
C THR A 48 -3.69 1.28 3.18
N PHE A 49 -2.87 0.67 4.04
CA PHE A 49 -1.56 0.14 3.70
C PHE A 49 -1.54 -1.37 3.93
N ARG A 50 -0.87 -2.10 3.04
CA ARG A 50 -0.57 -3.52 3.20
C ARG A 50 0.73 -3.86 2.49
N LEU A 51 1.36 -4.96 2.90
CA LEU A 51 2.44 -5.55 2.14
C LEU A 51 1.92 -6.72 1.33
N THR A 52 2.42 -6.87 0.12
CA THR A 52 2.08 -7.96 -0.79
C THR A 52 3.33 -8.57 -1.42
N ASN A 53 3.17 -9.77 -1.95
CA ASN A 53 4.19 -10.41 -2.76
C ASN A 53 4.38 -9.68 -4.10
N PRO A 54 5.59 -9.71 -4.68
CA PRO A 54 5.84 -9.21 -6.02
C PRO A 54 5.20 -10.13 -7.06
N GLU A 55 3.88 -10.07 -7.20
CA GLU A 55 3.18 -10.65 -8.34
C GLU A 55 3.53 -9.82 -9.59
N PRO A 56 3.93 -10.46 -10.71
CA PRO A 56 4.12 -9.75 -11.98
C PRO A 56 2.79 -9.15 -12.41
N SER A 57 2.63 -7.85 -12.17
CA SER A 57 1.41 -7.12 -12.46
C SER A 57 1.16 -7.17 -13.96
N SER A 58 0.21 -8.00 -14.37
CA SER A 58 -0.36 -8.01 -15.70
C SER A 58 -1.10 -6.69 -15.88
N ILE A 59 -0.46 -5.73 -16.54
CA ILE A 59 -1.04 -4.40 -16.76
C ILE A 59 -2.28 -4.55 -17.67
N ILE A 60 -3.45 -4.40 -17.05
CA ILE A 60 -4.68 -3.71 -17.49
C ILE A 60 -4.86 -3.58 -19.01
N THR A 61 -5.71 -4.42 -19.60
CA THR A 61 -6.70 -4.04 -20.63
C THR A 61 -7.82 -5.07 -20.63
N GLN A 62 -9.07 -4.59 -20.54
CA GLN A 62 -10.39 -5.20 -20.83
C GLN A 62 -11.35 -4.87 -19.67
N GLN A 63 -12.22 -3.87 -19.81
CA GLN A 63 -13.56 -3.98 -20.42
C GLN A 63 -14.31 -5.22 -19.90
N THR A 64 -15.30 -4.92 -19.06
CA THR A 64 -16.57 -5.63 -18.78
C THR A 64 -16.62 -7.12 -19.14
N GLU A 65 -16.66 -8.01 -18.13
CA GLU A 65 -17.70 -9.03 -17.97
C GLU A 65 -17.53 -9.84 -16.66
N ILE A 66 -18.67 -10.33 -16.17
CA ILE A 66 -18.96 -10.91 -14.86
C ILE A 66 -18.35 -12.31 -14.72
N GLN A 67 -17.76 -12.64 -13.55
CA GLN A 67 -17.78 -14.04 -13.10
C GLN A 67 -17.93 -14.21 -11.58
N VAL A 68 -18.97 -14.98 -11.27
CA VAL A 68 -19.54 -15.39 -9.99
C VAL A 68 -18.69 -16.46 -9.31
N ASN A 69 -18.61 -16.35 -7.97
CA ASN A 69 -18.27 -17.35 -6.95
C ASN A 69 -17.09 -18.31 -7.15
N ARG A 70 -16.15 -18.25 -6.19
CA ARG A 70 -15.76 -19.46 -5.45
C ARG A 70 -15.37 -19.14 -4.01
N THR A 71 -16.32 -19.30 -3.11
CA THR A 71 -16.08 -19.56 -1.68
C THR A 71 -15.33 -20.88 -1.54
N ARG A 72 -14.29 -20.93 -0.70
CA ARG A 72 -13.94 -22.06 0.21
C ARG A 72 -12.74 -21.65 1.07
N GLN A 73 -12.97 -21.45 2.38
CA GLN A 73 -12.67 -22.42 3.45
C GLN A 73 -11.19 -22.40 3.84
N THR A 74 -10.85 -21.74 4.96
CA THR A 74 -10.65 -22.33 6.31
C THR A 74 -9.50 -23.33 6.38
N ALA A 75 -8.41 -22.95 7.08
CA ALA A 75 -7.87 -23.61 8.27
C ALA A 75 -6.38 -23.26 8.46
N THR A 76 -6.03 -22.95 9.71
CA THR A 76 -4.75 -23.25 10.41
C THR A 76 -3.43 -23.04 9.66
N ASP A 77 -2.54 -22.17 10.17
CA ASP A 77 -1.12 -22.53 10.17
C ASP A 77 -0.23 -21.71 11.12
N ASP A 78 0.49 -22.45 11.95
CA ASP A 78 1.66 -22.06 12.73
C ASP A 78 2.88 -21.83 11.79
N ASN A 79 2.73 -20.91 10.82
CA ASN A 79 3.75 -20.64 9.80
C ASN A 79 3.81 -19.13 9.45
N VAL A 80 3.92 -18.30 10.48
CA VAL A 80 3.80 -16.82 10.37
C VAL A 80 5.12 -16.14 9.97
N ASP A 81 6.24 -16.86 9.91
CA ASP A 81 7.58 -16.25 9.78
C ASP A 81 8.11 -16.26 8.33
N ALA A 82 7.83 -17.31 7.55
CA ALA A 82 8.36 -17.45 6.19
C ALA A 82 7.52 -16.71 5.11
N SER A 83 6.22 -16.49 5.35
CA SER A 83 5.38 -15.76 4.40
C SER A 83 5.72 -14.28 4.35
N ASP A 84 6.08 -13.69 5.49
CA ASP A 84 6.30 -12.26 5.60
C ASP A 84 7.60 -11.83 4.90
N GLU A 85 8.67 -12.62 4.94
CA GLU A 85 9.94 -12.30 4.24
C GLU A 85 9.77 -12.10 2.73
N SER A 86 8.73 -12.68 2.12
CA SER A 86 8.43 -12.53 0.70
C SER A 86 7.58 -11.30 0.34
N LEU A 87 7.10 -10.57 1.35
CA LEU A 87 6.27 -9.38 1.17
C LEU A 87 7.15 -8.14 0.97
N THR A 88 7.54 -7.90 -0.28
CA THR A 88 8.44 -6.79 -0.66
C THR A 88 7.73 -5.62 -1.32
N VAL A 89 6.43 -5.72 -1.60
CA VAL A 89 5.66 -4.65 -2.25
C VAL A 89 4.84 -3.90 -1.20
N LEU A 90 5.06 -2.59 -1.09
CA LEU A 90 4.21 -1.69 -0.32
C LEU A 90 3.01 -1.28 -1.17
N GLU A 91 1.82 -1.70 -0.79
CA GLU A 91 0.59 -1.36 -1.47
C GLU A 91 -0.24 -0.38 -0.64
N THR A 92 -0.61 0.73 -1.27
CA THR A 92 -1.44 1.79 -0.69
C THR A 92 -2.71 1.94 -1.50
N GLU A 93 -3.86 1.72 -0.87
CA GLU A 93 -5.17 1.92 -1.49
C GLU A 93 -5.79 3.22 -0.95
N TYR A 94 -6.19 4.08 -1.89
CA TYR A 94 -6.91 5.32 -1.63
C TYR A 94 -8.34 5.21 -2.10
N ARG A 95 -9.24 5.83 -1.34
CA ARG A 95 -10.61 6.11 -1.74
C ARG A 95 -10.99 7.53 -1.35
N ALA A 96 -11.63 8.27 -2.25
CA ALA A 96 -11.94 9.68 -2.05
C ALA A 96 -13.32 10.06 -2.58
N THR A 97 -13.89 11.14 -2.03
CA THR A 97 -15.16 11.70 -2.50
C THR A 97 -15.04 12.40 -3.86
N THR A 98 -13.85 12.87 -4.24
CA THR A 98 -13.57 13.53 -5.52
C THR A 98 -12.16 13.20 -6.03
N ASN A 99 -11.96 13.24 -7.36
CA ASN A 99 -10.64 13.19 -7.98
C ASN A 99 -9.68 14.26 -7.45
N ARG A 100 -10.20 15.46 -7.12
CA ARG A 100 -9.38 16.53 -6.55
C ARG A 100 -8.81 16.13 -5.20
N MET A 101 -9.64 15.55 -4.34
CA MET A 101 -9.21 15.10 -3.03
C MET A 101 -8.22 13.94 -3.12
N LEU A 102 -8.46 13.00 -4.05
CA LEU A 102 -7.51 11.91 -4.35
C LEU A 102 -6.13 12.45 -4.72
N ARG A 103 -6.06 13.46 -5.61
CA ARG A 103 -4.80 14.10 -5.98
C ARG A 103 -4.10 14.77 -4.79
N VAL A 104 -4.84 15.48 -3.94
CA VAL A 104 -4.27 16.16 -2.77
C VAL A 104 -3.65 15.14 -1.80
N ALA A 105 -4.36 14.05 -1.50
CA ALA A 105 -3.87 13.01 -0.59
C ALA A 105 -2.65 12.26 -1.17
N VAL A 106 -2.71 11.91 -2.46
CA VAL A 106 -1.61 11.19 -3.13
C VAL A 106 -0.34 12.04 -3.22
N ASN A 107 -0.46 13.35 -3.47
CA ASN A 107 0.70 14.24 -3.47
C ASN A 107 1.38 14.28 -2.09
N ALA A 108 0.61 14.52 -1.02
CA ALA A 108 1.14 14.55 0.33
C ALA A 108 1.79 13.21 0.74
N PHE A 109 1.23 12.09 0.27
CA PHE A 109 1.80 10.77 0.48
C PHE A 109 3.11 10.55 -0.28
N MET A 110 3.22 11.00 -1.52
CA MET A 110 4.48 10.88 -2.27
C MET A 110 5.58 11.73 -1.63
N ASP A 111 5.23 12.88 -1.07
CA ASP A 111 6.16 13.71 -0.30
C ASP A 111 6.65 12.96 0.95
N SER A 112 5.75 12.35 1.74
CA SER A 112 6.16 11.58 2.93
C SER A 112 6.94 10.31 2.59
N LEU A 113 6.54 9.60 1.54
CA LEU A 113 7.26 8.44 1.01
C LEU A 113 8.68 8.81 0.57
N GLY A 114 8.85 9.94 -0.13
CA GLY A 114 10.15 10.42 -0.56
C GLY A 114 11.11 10.66 0.60
N VAL A 115 10.60 11.23 1.71
CA VAL A 115 11.38 11.40 2.94
C VAL A 115 11.78 10.05 3.54
N VAL A 116 10.84 9.11 3.64
CA VAL A 116 11.10 7.78 4.21
C VAL A 116 12.14 7.01 3.39
N VAL A 117 12.00 6.99 2.07
CA VAL A 117 12.94 6.29 1.18
C VAL A 117 14.31 7.00 1.17
N GLY A 118 14.36 8.33 1.19
CA GLY A 118 15.63 9.07 1.29
C GLY A 118 16.38 8.76 2.60
N VAL A 119 15.67 8.69 3.73
CA VAL A 119 16.26 8.29 5.01
C VAL A 119 16.75 6.84 4.97
N MET A 120 16.01 5.93 4.32
CA MET A 120 16.46 4.55 4.12
C MET A 120 17.73 4.50 3.26
N GLU A 121 17.85 5.34 2.24
CA GLU A 121 19.06 5.40 1.40
C GLU A 121 20.29 5.86 2.20
N GLU A 122 20.15 6.88 3.03
CA GLU A 122 21.26 7.42 3.81
C GLU A 122 21.65 6.54 5.01
N LEU A 123 20.69 5.86 5.64
CA LEU A 123 20.91 5.09 6.86
C LEU A 123 21.13 3.60 6.62
N ASP A 124 20.61 3.04 5.52
CA ASP A 124 20.69 1.60 5.21
C ASP A 124 21.79 1.30 4.18
N VAL A 125 22.97 1.86 4.43
CA VAL A 125 24.15 1.85 3.55
C VAL A 125 24.60 0.42 3.19
N ASP A 126 24.31 -0.56 4.04
CA ASP A 126 24.67 -1.98 3.87
C ASP A 126 23.67 -2.79 3.03
N VAL A 127 22.49 -2.26 2.71
CA VAL A 127 21.43 -2.96 1.95
C VAL A 127 21.36 -2.48 0.50
N LEU A 128 21.44 -1.17 0.24
CA LEU A 128 21.41 -0.66 -1.14
C LEU A 128 22.73 -0.87 -1.89
N GLY A 129 23.87 -0.86 -1.18
CA GLY A 129 25.18 -1.08 -1.78
C GLY A 129 25.41 -2.52 -2.26
N ASN A 130 24.76 -3.50 -1.63
CA ASN A 130 24.98 -4.92 -1.89
C ASN A 130 24.02 -5.51 -2.95
N GLU A 131 22.85 -4.91 -3.19
CA GLU A 131 21.84 -5.47 -4.11
C GLU A 131 21.79 -4.78 -5.49
N LEU A 132 22.40 -3.60 -5.65
CA LEU A 132 22.44 -2.87 -6.92
C LEU A 132 23.59 -3.26 -7.86
N GLY A 133 24.22 -4.42 -7.64
CA GLY A 133 25.11 -5.07 -8.62
C GLY A 133 26.06 -4.10 -9.32
N LYS A 134 27.11 -3.66 -8.63
CA LYS A 134 28.20 -2.92 -9.29
C LYS A 134 28.77 -3.79 -10.43
N PRO A 135 29.00 -3.26 -11.65
CA PRO A 135 29.85 -3.93 -12.62
C PRO A 135 31.29 -4.09 -12.08
#